data_AF-A0A1Q3PDC5-F1
#
_entry.id   AF-A0A1Q3PDC5-F1
#
_cell.length_a   1.000
_cell.length_b   1.000
_cell.length_c   1.000
_cell.angle_alpha   90.00
_cell.angle_beta   90.00
_cell.angle_gamma   90.00
#
_symmetry.space_group_name_H-M   'P 1'
#
loop_
_entity.id
_entity.type
_entity.pdbx_description
1 polymer ?
#
loop_
_entity_poly.entity_id
_entity_poly.type
_entity_poly.pdbx_seq_one_letter_code
_entity_poly.pdbx_strand_id
1 'polypeptide(L)'
;MSKPVKPVNRNIYLSVEEQQYQTLQARRAQTTCRSLTEYVRCLVLQQPVTVNHRNASLEDLITELSLARRQLARVAAALTESAEKMELASPDGLSDWLERHQNERQIALAHIEQIYQLTKQAAKIWLQ
;
A
#
# COMPACT_ATOMS: atom_id res chain seq x y z
N MET A 1 -22.77 -20.95 -27.96
CA MET A 1 -22.73 -19.66 -27.22
C MET A 1 -24.06 -19.52 -26.47
N SER A 2 -24.05 -19.65 -25.14
CA SER A 2 -25.29 -19.62 -24.34
C SER A 2 -25.80 -18.19 -24.23
N LYS A 3 -27.10 -17.97 -24.47
CA LYS A 3 -27.72 -16.64 -24.42
C LYS A 3 -27.63 -16.06 -23.00
N PRO A 4 -27.37 -14.76 -22.81
CA PRO A 4 -27.38 -14.15 -21.49
C PRO A 4 -28.79 -14.27 -20.89
N VAL A 5 -28.90 -14.94 -19.75
CA VAL A 5 -30.14 -15.10 -19.00
C VAL A 5 -30.55 -13.72 -18.47
N LYS A 6 -31.72 -13.21 -18.90
CA LYS A 6 -32.26 -11.95 -18.38
C LYS A 6 -32.47 -12.07 -16.87
N PRO A 7 -31.99 -11.11 -16.06
CA PRO A 7 -32.26 -11.13 -14.63
C PRO A 7 -33.78 -10.95 -14.43
N VAL A 8 -34.40 -11.96 -13.82
CA VAL A 8 -35.81 -11.89 -13.43
C VAL A 8 -35.84 -11.14 -12.10
N ASN A 9 -36.49 -9.98 -12.08
CA ASN A 9 -36.60 -9.18 -10.86
C ASN A 9 -37.67 -9.80 -9.95
N ARG A 10 -37.24 -10.66 -9.02
CA ARG A 10 -38.08 -11.28 -7.98
C ARG A 10 -37.54 -10.88 -6.62
N ASN A 11 -38.39 -10.26 -5.82
CA ASN A 11 -38.03 -9.85 -4.46
C ASN A 11 -38.11 -11.06 -3.51
N ILE A 12 -37.10 -11.18 -2.66
CA ILE A 12 -37.07 -12.14 -1.56
C ILE A 12 -37.07 -11.33 -0.27
N TYR A 13 -38.07 -11.54 0.57
CA TYR A 13 -38.18 -10.89 1.88
C TYR A 13 -37.71 -11.87 2.96
N LEU A 14 -36.81 -11.40 3.82
CA LEU A 14 -36.31 -12.17 4.95
C LEU A 14 -36.60 -11.40 6.23
N SER A 15 -37.39 -11.98 7.13
CA SER A 15 -37.60 -11.45 8.47
C SER A 15 -36.47 -11.92 9.36
N VAL A 16 -35.76 -10.98 9.97
CA VAL A 16 -34.67 -11.24 10.92
C VAL A 16 -34.86 -10.36 12.15
N GLU A 17 -34.35 -10.82 13.29
CA GLU A 17 -34.26 -10.00 14.48
C GLU A 17 -33.22 -8.89 14.29
N GLU A 18 -33.39 -7.77 15.00
CA GLU A 18 -32.50 -6.61 14.89
C GLU A 18 -31.04 -6.96 15.18
N GLN A 19 -30.76 -7.81 16.16
CA GLN A 19 -29.40 -8.28 16.48
C GLN A 19 -28.76 -9.06 15.33
N GLN A 20 -29.56 -9.88 14.64
CA GLN A 20 -29.10 -10.66 13.49
C GLN A 20 -28.81 -9.74 12.30
N TYR A 21 -29.66 -8.73 12.10
CA TYR A 21 -29.46 -7.71 11.07
C TYR A 21 -28.17 -6.91 11.30
N GLN A 22 -27.91 -6.49 12.54
CA GLN A 22 -26.68 -5.78 12.91
C GLN A 22 -25.44 -6.66 12.69
N THR A 23 -25.52 -7.94 13.04
CA THR A 23 -24.44 -8.91 12.79
C THR A 23 -24.15 -9.06 11.30
N LEU A 24 -25.19 -9.14 10.46
CA LEU A 24 -25.04 -9.22 9.01
C LEU A 24 -24.40 -7.94 8.44
N GLN A 25 -24.80 -6.77 8.93
CA GLN A 25 -24.16 -5.51 8.53
C GLN A 25 -22.68 -5.45 8.93
N ALA A 26 -22.34 -5.83 10.16
CA ALA A 26 -20.97 -5.84 10.65
C ALA A 26 -20.08 -6.78 9.84
N ARG A 27 -20.57 -7.99 9.53
CA ARG A 27 -19.85 -8.94 8.67
C ARG A 27 -19.70 -8.40 7.25
N ARG A 28 -20.75 -7.82 6.68
CA ARG A 28 -20.71 -7.20 5.36
C ARG A 28 -19.68 -6.07 5.29
N ALA A 29 -19.53 -5.25 6.33
CA ALA A 29 -18.54 -4.18 6.38
C ALA A 29 -17.09 -4.68 6.29
N GLN A 30 -16.84 -5.94 6.66
CA GLN A 30 -15.54 -6.60 6.54
C GLN A 30 -15.34 -7.29 5.18
N THR A 31 -16.24 -7.09 4.20
CA THR A 31 -16.15 -7.76 2.89
C THR A 31 -16.01 -6.76 1.76
N THR A 32 -15.70 -7.24 0.56
CA THR A 32 -15.70 -6.43 -0.67
C THR A 32 -17.10 -6.08 -1.18
N CYS A 33 -18.18 -6.55 -0.53
CA CYS A 33 -19.56 -6.34 -0.99
C CYS A 33 -20.05 -4.88 -0.80
N ARG A 34 -20.58 -4.29 -1.87
CA ARG A 34 -21.03 -2.89 -1.94
C ARG A 34 -22.43 -2.68 -1.38
N SER A 35 -23.19 -3.73 -1.14
CA SER A 35 -24.49 -3.67 -0.47
C SER A 35 -24.76 -4.90 0.38
N LEU A 36 -25.70 -4.79 1.32
CA LEU A 36 -26.17 -5.94 2.10
C LEU A 36 -26.86 -6.97 1.20
N THR A 37 -27.62 -6.52 0.20
CA THR A 37 -28.27 -7.39 -0.78
C THR A 37 -27.26 -8.23 -1.56
N GLU A 38 -26.15 -7.63 -1.99
CA GLU A 38 -25.07 -8.34 -2.67
C GLU A 38 -24.43 -9.38 -1.75
N TYR A 39 -24.12 -9.00 -0.49
CA TYR A 39 -23.56 -9.91 0.50
C TYR A 39 -24.47 -11.10 0.79
N VAL A 40 -25.74 -10.85 1.07
CA VAL A 40 -26.74 -11.90 1.33
C VAL A 40 -26.92 -12.79 0.11
N ARG A 41 -26.95 -12.22 -1.10
CA ARG A 41 -27.03 -13.01 -2.34
C ARG A 41 -25.83 -13.94 -2.49
N CYS A 42 -24.62 -13.46 -2.19
CA CYS A 42 -23.43 -14.31 -2.23
C CYS A 42 -23.50 -15.43 -1.19
N LEU A 43 -23.97 -15.14 0.04
CA LEU A 43 -24.16 -16.17 1.07
C LEU A 43 -25.18 -17.23 0.66
N VAL A 44 -26.36 -16.81 0.18
CA VAL A 44 -27.46 -17.72 -0.21
C VAL A 44 -27.08 -18.57 -1.42
N LEU A 45 -26.32 -18.01 -2.36
CA LEU A 45 -25.86 -18.72 -3.56
C LEU A 45 -24.51 -19.45 -3.35
N GLN A 46 -23.99 -19.47 -2.11
CA GLN A 46 -22.67 -20.03 -1.76
C GLN A 46 -21.54 -19.54 -2.68
N GLN A 47 -21.63 -18.28 -3.11
CA GLN A 47 -20.59 -17.64 -3.89
C GLN A 47 -19.45 -17.20 -2.97
N PRO A 48 -18.19 -17.28 -3.44
CA PRO A 48 -17.05 -16.82 -2.64
C PRO A 48 -17.20 -15.33 -2.32
N VAL A 49 -17.11 -14.99 -1.04
CA VAL A 49 -17.07 -13.60 -0.56
C VAL A 49 -15.65 -13.29 -0.11
N THR A 50 -15.03 -12.29 -0.72
CA THR A 50 -13.72 -11.82 -0.29
C THR A 50 -13.89 -11.00 1.00
N VAL A 51 -13.35 -11.54 2.10
CA VAL A 51 -13.27 -10.82 3.37
C VAL A 51 -12.02 -9.94 3.31
N ASN A 52 -12.22 -8.64 3.52
CA ASN A 52 -11.14 -7.67 3.68
C ASN A 52 -10.47 -7.93 5.02
N HIS A 53 -9.36 -8.66 5.00
CA HIS A 53 -8.52 -8.82 6.17
C HIS A 53 -7.69 -7.54 6.33
N ARG A 54 -8.18 -6.58 7.14
CA ARG A 54 -7.34 -5.46 7.57
C ARG A 54 -6.23 -6.00 8.47
N ASN A 55 -5.03 -6.11 7.93
CA ASN A 55 -3.85 -6.38 8.72
C ASN A 55 -3.19 -5.03 9.03
N ALA A 56 -3.46 -4.50 10.21
CA ALA A 56 -2.92 -3.22 10.66
C ALA A 56 -1.39 -3.17 10.51
N SER A 57 -0.70 -4.29 10.77
CA SER A 57 0.75 -4.39 10.61
C SER A 57 1.22 -4.26 9.15
N LEU A 58 0.42 -4.68 8.16
CA LEU A 58 0.72 -4.46 6.74
C LEU A 58 0.43 -3.02 6.31
N GLU A 59 -0.64 -2.41 6.83
CA GLU A 59 -0.98 -1.01 6.53
C GLU A 59 0.07 -0.04 7.09
N ASP A 60 0.53 -0.26 8.32
CA ASP A 60 1.61 0.51 8.95
C ASP A 60 2.89 0.39 8.13
N LEU A 61 3.22 -0.84 7.70
CA LEU A 61 4.42 -1.10 6.90
C LEU A 61 4.39 -0.45 5.52
N ILE A 62 3.25 -0.47 4.82
CA ILE A 62 3.07 0.25 3.55
C ILE A 62 3.27 1.75 3.75
N THR A 63 2.80 2.28 4.88
CA THR A 63 2.94 3.69 5.24
C THR A 63 4.41 4.06 5.47
N GLU A 64 5.15 3.26 6.24
CA GLU A 64 6.58 3.47 6.51
C GLU A 64 7.43 3.37 5.23
N LEU A 65 7.20 2.34 4.40
CA LEU A 65 7.91 2.20 3.11
C LEU A 65 7.60 3.38 2.17
N SER A 66 6.37 3.88 2.16
CA SER A 66 5.99 5.05 1.36
C SER A 66 6.71 6.32 1.81
N LEU A 67 6.90 6.52 3.11
CA LEU A 67 7.66 7.63 3.66
C LEU A 67 9.14 7.52 3.28
N ALA A 68 9.73 6.34 3.46
CA ALA A 68 11.12 6.09 3.15
C ALA A 68 11.42 6.29 1.65
N ARG A 69 10.52 5.85 0.75
CA ARG A 69 10.62 6.12 -0.69
C ARG A 69 10.69 7.61 -1.01
N ARG A 70 9.87 8.44 -0.34
CA ARG A 70 9.89 9.90 -0.55
C ARG A 70 11.20 10.52 -0.07
N GLN A 71 11.74 10.04 1.05
CA GLN A 71 13.03 10.52 1.56
C GLN A 71 14.16 10.20 0.58
N LEU A 72 14.23 8.96 0.06
CA LEU A 72 15.20 8.63 -0.98
C LEU A 72 15.05 9.47 -2.25
N ALA A 73 13.82 9.69 -2.72
CA ALA A 73 13.60 10.49 -3.93
C ALA A 73 14.16 11.91 -3.79
N ARG A 74 14.04 12.50 -2.59
CA ARG A 74 14.64 13.81 -2.29
C ARG A 74 16.16 13.76 -2.28
N VAL A 75 16.75 12.73 -1.68
CA VAL A 75 18.20 12.55 -1.66
C VAL A 75 18.75 12.35 -3.08
N ALA A 76 18.09 11.51 -3.89
CA ALA A 76 18.47 11.28 -5.27
C ALA A 76 18.42 12.58 -6.09
N ALA A 77 17.36 13.38 -5.93
CA ALA A 77 17.24 14.67 -6.59
C ALA A 77 18.38 15.64 -6.20
N ALA A 78 18.73 15.69 -4.90
CA ALA A 78 19.82 16.53 -4.42
C ALA A 78 21.18 16.10 -4.98
N LEU A 79 21.44 14.79 -5.07
CA LEU A 79 22.65 14.25 -5.69
C LEU A 79 22.72 14.53 -7.19
N THR A 80 21.60 14.45 -7.92
CA THR A 80 21.54 14.80 -9.34
C THR A 80 21.85 16.28 -9.55
N GLU A 81 21.23 17.17 -8.76
CA GLU A 81 21.48 18.61 -8.86
C GLU A 81 22.94 18.97 -8.51
N SER A 82 23.52 18.29 -7.52
CA SER A 82 24.93 18.39 -7.18
C SER A 82 25.84 17.97 -8.34
N ALA A 83 25.53 16.84 -8.98
CA ALA A 83 26.31 16.32 -10.11
C ALA A 83 26.24 17.23 -11.34
N GLU A 84 25.07 17.79 -11.65
CA GLU A 84 24.90 18.78 -12.72
C GLU A 84 25.71 20.06 -12.45
N LYS A 85 25.77 20.52 -11.18
CA LYS A 85 26.61 21.65 -10.78
C LYS A 85 28.11 21.36 -10.87
N MET A 86 28.53 20.10 -10.70
CA MET A 86 29.92 19.68 -10.87
C MET A 86 30.36 19.77 -12.34
N GLU A 87 29.50 19.34 -13.26
CA GLU A 87 29.77 19.41 -14.70
C GLU A 87 29.96 20.85 -15.19
N LEU A 88 29.40 21.82 -14.45
CA LEU A 88 29.53 23.26 -14.69
C LEU A 88 30.74 23.91 -13.98
N ALA A 89 31.43 23.22 -13.06
CA ALA A 89 32.50 23.80 -12.24
C ALA A 89 33.91 23.56 -12.84
N SER A 90 34.79 24.56 -12.74
CA SER A 90 36.18 24.49 -13.23
C SER A 90 37.09 23.61 -12.36
N PRO A 91 38.17 23.01 -12.90
CA PRO A 91 39.02 22.01 -12.23
C PRO A 91 39.65 22.46 -10.91
N ASP A 92 39.85 23.76 -10.67
CA ASP A 92 40.46 24.28 -9.45
C ASP A 92 39.56 24.19 -8.20
N GLY A 93 38.24 23.98 -8.36
CA GLY A 93 37.27 23.88 -7.26
C GLY A 93 36.89 22.44 -6.84
N LEU A 94 37.49 21.43 -7.47
CA LEU A 94 37.07 20.04 -7.38
C LEU A 94 37.27 19.43 -5.97
N SER A 95 38.36 19.80 -5.29
CA SER A 95 38.72 19.27 -3.96
C SER A 95 37.74 19.70 -2.87
N ASP A 96 37.41 21.00 -2.85
CA ASP A 96 36.43 21.63 -1.96
C ASP A 96 35.01 21.08 -2.18
N TRP A 97 34.68 20.72 -3.42
CA TRP A 97 33.41 20.11 -3.80
C TRP A 97 33.33 18.65 -3.32
N LEU A 98 34.42 17.88 -3.50
CA LEU A 98 34.50 16.48 -3.08
C LEU A 98 34.27 16.31 -1.56
N GLU A 99 34.83 17.25 -0.77
CA GLU A 99 34.69 17.26 0.68
C GLU A 99 33.27 17.60 1.13
N ARG A 100 32.61 18.57 0.47
CA ARG A 100 31.19 18.92 0.76
C ARG A 100 30.23 17.79 0.42
N HIS A 101 30.45 17.07 -0.68
CA HIS A 101 29.53 16.00 -1.13
C HIS A 101 29.76 14.64 -0.47
N GLN A 102 30.87 14.42 0.25
CA GLN A 102 31.05 13.22 1.06
C GLN A 102 29.94 13.06 2.11
N ASN A 103 29.51 14.15 2.74
CA ASN A 103 28.48 14.13 3.77
C ASN A 103 27.10 13.77 3.19
N GLU A 104 26.73 14.34 2.05
CA GLU A 104 25.48 14.00 1.35
C GLU A 104 25.45 12.54 0.89
N ARG A 105 26.60 12.01 0.44
CA ARG A 105 26.74 10.60 0.08
C ARG A 105 26.57 9.67 1.28
N GLN A 106 27.10 10.05 2.45
CA GLN A 106 26.91 9.30 3.69
C GLN A 106 25.45 9.29 4.14
N ILE A 107 24.76 10.44 4.04
CA ILE A 107 23.32 10.54 4.33
C ILE A 107 22.50 9.63 3.39
N ALA A 108 22.85 9.61 2.11
CA ALA A 108 22.21 8.72 1.14
C ALA A 108 22.39 7.24 1.48
N LEU A 109 23.62 6.84 1.83
CA LEU A 109 23.93 5.48 2.25
C LEU A 109 23.17 5.08 3.52
N ALA A 110 23.04 5.99 4.49
CA ALA A 110 22.26 5.75 5.70
C ALA A 110 20.76 5.54 5.42
N HIS A 111 20.17 6.32 4.51
CA HIS A 111 18.77 6.13 4.11
C HIS A 111 18.54 4.85 3.31
N ILE A 112 19.49 4.45 2.47
CA ILE A 112 19.45 3.16 1.75
C ILE A 112 19.46 2.00 2.76
N GLU A 113 20.32 2.08 3.78
CA GLU A 113 20.39 1.07 4.85
C GLU A 113 19.07 1.00 5.64
N GLN A 114 18.47 2.14 5.99
CA GLN A 114 17.15 2.15 6.65
C GLN A 114 16.08 1.45 5.82
N ILE A 115 16.06 1.65 4.50
CA ILE A 115 15.09 0.99 3.62
C ILE A 115 15.36 -0.50 3.52
N TYR A 116 16.63 -0.90 3.44
CA TYR A 116 16.98 -2.31 3.49
C TYR A 116 16.43 -2.99 4.75
N GLN A 117 16.57 -2.36 5.92
CA GLN A 117 16.02 -2.88 7.18
C GLN A 117 14.48 -2.95 7.19
N LEU A 118 13.79 -1.91 6.70
CA LEU A 118 12.32 -1.91 6.58
C LEU A 118 11.83 -3.01 5.62
N THR A 119 12.52 -3.20 4.50
CA THR A 119 12.21 -4.25 3.51
C THR A 119 12.40 -5.64 4.11
N LYS A 120 13.43 -5.82 4.95
CA LYS A 120 13.68 -7.07 5.68
C LYS A 120 12.61 -7.36 6.74
N GLN A 121 12.15 -6.34 7.47
CA GLN A 121 11.04 -6.46 8.42
C GLN A 121 9.72 -6.80 7.70
N ALA A 122 9.49 -6.18 6.54
CA ALA A 122 8.34 -6.48 5.68
C ALA A 122 8.32 -7.93 5.24
N ALA A 123 9.44 -8.43 4.71
CA ALA A 123 9.57 -9.81 4.30
C ALA A 123 9.30 -10.79 5.46
N LYS A 124 9.72 -10.44 6.68
CA LYS A 124 9.46 -11.26 7.88
C LYS A 124 7.98 -11.31 8.25
N ILE A 125 7.27 -10.19 8.21
CA ILE A 125 5.82 -10.13 8.48
C ILE A 125 5.02 -10.87 7.39
N TRP A 126 5.50 -10.83 6.14
CA TRP A 126 4.82 -11.44 5.00
C TRP A 126 5.02 -12.96 4.89
N LEU A 127 6.09 -13.50 5.51
CA LEU A 127 6.42 -14.94 5.54
C LEU A 127 5.91 -15.66 6.80
N GLN A 128 5.21 -14.96 7.69
CA GLN A 128 4.54 -15.51 8.88
C GLN A 128 3.05 -15.72 8.63
#